data_AF-A6MZR4-F1
#
_entry.id   AF-A6MZR4-F1
#
_cell.length_a   1.000
_cell.length_b   1.000
_cell.length_c   1.000
_cell.angle_alpha   90.00
_cell.angle_beta   90.00
_cell.angle_gamma   90.00
#
_symmetry.space_group_name_H-M   'P 1'
#
loop_
_entity.id
_entity.type
_entity.pdbx_description
1 polymer ?
#
loop_
_entity_poly.entity_id
_entity_poly.type
_entity_poly.pdbx_seq_one_letter_code
_entity_poly.pdbx_strand_id
1 'polypeptide(L)'
;MAAVNTVSSLPCSKAGAAVAGGAPRPSTCSVFYPPRCWSKRSSGNGVRAQASTTETTAAPAAEVTTKVEKVSKKQVDGVVTNKYRPKEPYTGRCLLNTRITGDDAPGETWHMVFSTDGEIPYREGQSIGVIPDGIDKNGKPHKLRLYSIASSAIGDFADSKTVSLCVKRLVYTNDQGEIVKGVCSNFLCDLKPGSDVKITGPVGKEMLMPKDPNATIIMLGTGTGIAPFRSFLWKMF
;
A
#
# COMPACT_ATOMS: atom_id res chain seq x y z
N MET A 1 -32.26 -55.60 -12.68
CA MET A 1 -31.81 -54.22 -12.37
C MET A 1 -30.32 -54.17 -12.72
N ALA A 2 -29.87 -53.92 -13.96
CA ALA A 2 -30.05 -52.75 -14.83
C ALA A 2 -29.74 -51.43 -14.06
N ALA A 3 -28.76 -50.59 -14.42
CA ALA A 3 -27.84 -50.56 -15.55
C ALA A 3 -26.57 -49.74 -15.21
N VAL A 4 -25.45 -50.16 -15.81
CA VAL A 4 -24.18 -49.43 -15.96
C VAL A 4 -24.33 -48.51 -17.17
N ASN A 5 -23.86 -47.25 -17.10
CA ASN A 5 -23.72 -46.41 -18.30
C ASN A 5 -22.31 -45.80 -18.39
N THR A 6 -21.56 -46.32 -19.36
CA THR A 6 -20.38 -45.75 -20.01
C THR A 6 -20.68 -45.64 -21.50
N VAL A 7 -20.54 -44.46 -22.11
CA VAL A 7 -20.51 -44.21 -23.57
C VAL A 7 -19.68 -42.93 -23.73
N SER A 8 -18.39 -42.98 -24.09
CA SER A 8 -17.77 -43.13 -25.41
C SER A 8 -17.97 -41.95 -26.38
N SER A 9 -16.84 -41.58 -26.98
CA SER A 9 -16.47 -40.41 -27.78
C SER A 9 -16.73 -40.53 -29.30
N LEU A 10 -16.42 -39.43 -30.03
CA LEU A 10 -15.96 -39.31 -31.44
C LEU A 10 -17.02 -38.81 -32.48
N PRO A 11 -16.64 -38.45 -33.74
CA PRO A 11 -16.45 -37.06 -34.19
C PRO A 11 -17.13 -36.78 -35.56
N CYS A 12 -17.13 -35.56 -36.08
CA CYS A 12 -17.27 -35.26 -37.53
C CYS A 12 -17.28 -33.74 -37.75
N SER A 13 -16.84 -33.10 -38.83
CA SER A 13 -15.84 -33.31 -39.90
C SER A 13 -15.88 -32.03 -40.76
N LYS A 14 -14.80 -31.79 -41.49
CA LYS A 14 -14.44 -30.62 -42.32
C LYS A 14 -15.37 -30.31 -43.51
N ALA A 15 -15.35 -29.05 -43.94
CA ALA A 15 -15.21 -28.58 -45.33
C ALA A 15 -14.74 -27.10 -45.25
N GLY A 16 -13.91 -26.47 -46.08
CA GLY A 16 -13.21 -26.76 -47.34
C GLY A 16 -12.71 -25.39 -47.87
N ALA A 17 -11.51 -25.35 -48.48
CA ALA A 17 -10.78 -24.17 -49.01
C ALA A 17 -11.50 -23.47 -50.20
N ALA A 18 -11.15 -22.33 -50.83
CA ALA A 18 -10.04 -21.34 -50.92
C ALA A 18 -10.66 -20.02 -51.50
N VAL A 19 -10.06 -18.82 -51.55
CA VAL A 19 -9.11 -18.28 -52.56
C VAL A 19 -8.83 -16.80 -52.23
N ALA A 20 -7.65 -16.33 -52.63
CA ALA A 20 -7.01 -15.02 -52.52
C ALA A 20 -7.82 -13.74 -52.83
N GLY A 21 -7.40 -12.63 -52.19
CA GLY A 21 -7.69 -11.26 -52.64
C GLY A 21 -7.17 -10.16 -51.71
N GLY A 22 -6.08 -9.49 -52.11
CA GLY A 22 -5.80 -8.05 -51.95
C GLY A 22 -5.83 -7.36 -50.56
N ALA A 23 -4.68 -6.81 -50.16
CA ALA A 23 -4.50 -5.87 -49.05
C ALA A 23 -5.27 -4.53 -49.25
N PRO A 24 -5.48 -3.68 -48.21
CA PRO A 24 -4.39 -2.87 -47.62
C PRO A 24 -4.38 -2.79 -46.09
N ARG A 25 -3.20 -2.44 -45.56
CA ARG A 25 -2.83 -2.30 -44.15
C ARG A 25 -3.52 -1.11 -43.47
N PRO A 26 -3.96 -1.21 -42.20
CA PRO A 26 -4.15 -0.04 -41.36
C PRO A 26 -2.84 0.37 -40.67
N SER A 27 -2.64 1.68 -40.66
CA SER A 27 -1.50 2.46 -40.19
C SER A 27 -0.99 2.13 -38.78
N THR A 28 0.27 1.74 -38.68
CA THR A 28 1.04 1.76 -37.44
C THR A 28 1.36 3.23 -37.09
N CYS A 29 0.74 3.77 -36.05
CA CYS A 29 1.19 5.03 -35.44
C CYS A 29 2.47 4.75 -34.63
N SER A 30 3.62 5.00 -35.24
CA SER A 30 4.91 5.03 -34.55
C SER A 30 5.06 6.36 -33.82
N VAL A 31 4.81 6.36 -32.50
CA VAL A 31 5.16 7.47 -31.62
C VAL A 31 6.69 7.51 -31.48
N PHE A 32 7.31 8.40 -32.26
CA PHE A 32 8.72 8.74 -32.18
C PHE A 32 9.00 9.47 -30.86
N TYR A 33 9.73 8.83 -29.95
CA TYR A 33 10.36 9.51 -28.82
C TYR A 33 11.70 10.11 -29.27
N PRO A 34 11.97 11.41 -29.05
CA PRO A 34 13.27 11.98 -29.36
C PRO A 34 14.35 11.47 -28.39
N PRO A 35 15.60 11.27 -28.85
CA PRO A 35 16.68 10.83 -27.98
C PRO A 35 17.04 11.91 -26.96
N ARG A 36 17.14 11.49 -25.71
CA ARG A 36 17.57 12.28 -24.56
C ARG A 36 19.06 12.60 -24.69
N CYS A 37 19.40 13.79 -25.17
CA CYS A 37 20.77 14.30 -25.18
C CYS A 37 21.31 14.45 -23.76
N TRP A 38 22.29 13.62 -23.41
CA TRP A 38 23.06 13.71 -22.18
C TRP A 38 24.18 14.73 -22.39
N SER A 39 24.00 15.97 -21.91
CA SER A 39 25.07 16.96 -21.95
C SER A 39 26.07 16.68 -20.83
N LYS A 40 27.32 16.40 -21.22
CA LYS A 40 28.49 16.34 -20.33
C LYS A 40 28.70 17.74 -19.74
N ARG A 41 28.60 17.85 -18.41
CA ARG A 41 28.93 19.09 -17.69
C ARG A 41 30.46 19.21 -17.60
N SER A 42 31.00 20.09 -18.43
CA SER A 42 32.39 20.52 -18.44
C SER A 42 32.71 21.32 -17.17
N SER A 43 33.87 21.03 -16.59
CA SER A 43 34.52 21.73 -15.48
C SER A 43 34.94 23.14 -15.91
N GLY A 44 34.18 24.15 -15.49
CA GLY A 44 34.49 25.57 -15.66
C GLY A 44 34.84 26.19 -14.31
N ASN A 45 36.04 26.77 -14.23
CA ASN A 45 36.62 27.44 -13.08
C ASN A 45 35.85 28.75 -12.80
N GLY A 46 35.09 28.79 -11.70
CA GLY A 46 34.33 29.96 -11.27
C GLY A 46 35.02 30.68 -10.13
N VAL A 47 35.59 31.85 -10.43
CA VAL A 47 36.19 32.78 -9.46
C VAL A 47 35.13 33.24 -8.46
N ARG A 48 35.36 32.99 -7.16
CA ARG A 48 34.53 33.48 -6.06
C ARG A 48 35.16 34.77 -5.52
N ALA A 49 34.54 35.91 -5.79
CA ALA A 49 34.89 37.17 -5.15
C ALA A 49 34.59 37.10 -3.64
N GLN A 50 35.60 37.40 -2.83
CA GLN A 50 35.47 37.64 -1.39
C GLN A 50 35.20 39.13 -1.17
N ALA A 51 34.15 39.44 -0.41
CA ALA A 51 34.02 40.71 0.28
C ALA A 51 34.03 40.39 1.79
N SER A 52 35.10 40.83 2.45
CA SER A 52 35.31 40.77 3.89
C SER A 52 35.10 42.18 4.43
N THR A 53 34.12 42.36 5.31
CA THR A 53 34.11 43.47 6.27
C THR A 53 33.81 42.89 7.64
N THR A 54 34.85 42.86 8.47
CA THR A 54 34.78 42.70 9.91
C THR A 54 34.19 43.95 10.54
N GLU A 55 33.27 43.81 11.49
CA GLU A 55 33.40 44.45 12.80
C GLU A 55 32.39 43.88 13.81
N THR A 56 32.91 43.62 15.00
CA THR A 56 32.31 43.03 16.19
C THR A 56 31.46 44.07 16.92
N THR A 57 30.33 43.68 17.53
CA THR A 57 30.04 43.80 18.99
C THR A 57 28.54 43.66 19.30
N ALA A 58 28.27 43.00 20.44
CA ALA A 58 27.05 42.97 21.26
C ALA A 58 25.93 41.97 20.89
N ALA A 59 25.91 40.86 21.65
CA ALA A 59 24.67 40.16 22.01
C ALA A 59 23.75 41.09 22.82
N PRO A 60 22.44 40.99 22.65
CA PRO A 60 21.65 40.43 23.75
C PRO A 60 20.47 39.54 23.32
N ALA A 61 19.98 38.81 24.32
CA ALA A 61 18.67 38.18 24.44
C ALA A 61 18.31 37.05 23.47
N ALA A 62 18.31 35.83 24.02
CA ALA A 62 17.61 34.69 23.47
C ALA A 62 16.11 34.99 23.39
N GLU A 63 15.63 35.35 22.20
CA GLU A 63 14.22 35.26 21.86
C GLU A 63 13.85 33.78 21.77
N VAL A 64 12.93 33.38 22.65
CA VAL A 64 12.27 32.09 22.60
C VAL A 64 11.63 31.96 21.23
N THR A 65 12.18 31.08 20.40
CA THR A 65 11.55 30.66 19.15
C THR A 65 10.24 29.97 19.52
N THR A 66 9.15 30.72 19.56
CA THR A 66 7.79 30.21 19.51
C THR A 66 7.68 29.45 18.19
N LYS A 67 7.69 28.12 18.27
CA LYS A 67 7.30 27.27 17.15
C LYS A 67 5.88 27.66 16.79
N VAL A 68 5.70 28.41 15.71
CA VAL A 68 4.39 28.69 15.15
C VAL A 68 3.79 27.35 14.76
N GLU A 69 2.90 26.83 15.60
CA GLU A 69 2.19 25.59 15.32
C GLU A 69 1.33 25.81 14.07
N LYS A 70 1.67 25.09 13.01
CA LYS A 70 0.90 25.12 11.76
C LYS A 70 -0.51 24.63 12.08
N VAL A 71 -1.49 25.54 12.09
CA VAL A 71 -2.91 25.22 12.27
C VAL A 71 -3.32 24.25 11.17
N SER A 72 -3.43 22.97 11.53
CA SER A 72 -3.83 21.92 10.59
C SER A 72 -5.35 21.85 10.53
N LYS A 73 -5.90 21.89 9.32
CA LYS A 73 -7.34 21.66 9.07
C LYS A 73 -7.77 20.20 9.29
N LYS A 74 -6.83 19.31 9.62
CA LYS A 74 -7.05 17.87 9.82
C LYS A 74 -7.22 17.53 11.30
N GLN A 75 -7.84 16.40 11.61
CA GLN A 75 -8.01 15.88 12.97
C GLN A 75 -6.68 15.34 13.52
N VAL A 76 -5.75 16.25 13.82
CA VAL A 76 -4.40 15.92 14.35
C VAL A 76 -4.39 15.77 15.88
N ASP A 77 -5.42 16.28 16.55
CA ASP A 77 -5.49 16.33 18.01
C ASP A 77 -5.59 14.90 18.58
N GLY A 78 -4.60 14.49 19.38
CA GLY A 78 -4.54 13.14 19.97
C GLY A 78 -4.12 12.02 19.02
N VAL A 79 -3.50 12.33 17.87
CA VAL A 79 -2.99 11.30 16.94
C VAL A 79 -1.71 10.69 17.48
N VAL A 80 -1.77 9.40 17.80
CA VAL A 80 -0.61 8.60 18.22
C VAL A 80 0.14 8.09 16.99
N THR A 81 1.47 8.17 17.03
CA THR A 81 2.34 7.60 15.98
C THR A 81 3.52 6.87 16.60
N ASN A 82 3.94 5.76 16.00
CA ASN A 82 5.09 4.95 16.38
C ASN A 82 5.06 4.45 17.84
N LYS A 83 3.90 4.00 18.34
CA LYS A 83 3.80 3.34 19.66
C LYS A 83 4.61 2.04 19.65
N TYR A 84 4.38 1.19 18.66
CA TYR A 84 5.14 -0.05 18.47
C TYR A 84 6.20 0.12 17.39
N ARG A 85 7.45 -0.20 17.74
CA ARG A 85 8.61 -0.07 16.87
C ARG A 85 8.99 -1.45 16.30
N PRO A 86 9.77 -1.52 15.22
CA PRO A 86 10.11 -2.82 14.61
C PRO A 86 10.97 -3.73 15.51
N LYS A 87 11.65 -3.15 16.50
CA LYS A 87 12.41 -3.92 17.51
C LYS A 87 11.50 -4.60 18.53
N GLU A 88 10.36 -4.00 18.82
CA GLU A 88 9.39 -4.45 19.81
C GLU A 88 7.98 -4.26 19.22
N PRO A 89 7.60 -5.13 18.26
CA PRO A 89 6.30 -5.06 17.63
C PRO A 89 5.21 -5.57 18.58
N TYR A 90 3.98 -5.08 18.39
CA TYR A 90 2.81 -5.68 19.00
C TYR A 90 2.53 -7.03 18.34
N THR A 91 2.20 -8.06 19.13
CA THR A 91 1.79 -9.36 18.59
C THR A 91 0.28 -9.43 18.63
N GLY A 92 -0.36 -9.25 17.47
CA GLY A 92 -1.79 -9.40 17.30
C GLY A 92 -2.16 -10.78 16.79
N ARG A 93 -3.46 -11.09 16.74
CA ARG A 93 -3.97 -12.38 16.28
C ARG A 93 -4.91 -12.21 15.10
N CYS A 94 -4.77 -13.00 14.05
CA CYS A 94 -5.70 -13.01 12.92
C CYS A 94 -7.06 -13.56 13.37
N LEU A 95 -8.13 -12.78 13.21
CA LEU A 95 -9.49 -13.19 13.53
C LEU A 95 -10.21 -13.70 12.29
N LEU A 96 -10.08 -12.98 11.18
CA LEU A 96 -10.66 -13.36 9.88
C LEU A 96 -9.69 -13.01 8.75
N ASN A 97 -9.74 -13.80 7.70
CA ASN A 97 -9.01 -13.55 6.46
C ASN A 97 -9.86 -14.08 5.29
N THR A 98 -10.40 -13.16 4.49
CA THR A 98 -11.38 -13.47 3.43
C THR A 98 -10.97 -12.82 2.12
N ARG A 99 -10.98 -13.58 1.04
CA ARG A 99 -10.76 -13.05 -0.32
C ARG A 99 -12.00 -12.25 -0.74
N ILE A 100 -11.80 -10.97 -1.09
CA ILE A 100 -12.88 -10.05 -1.49
C ILE A 100 -13.04 -9.92 -3.01
N THR A 101 -12.06 -10.38 -3.78
CA THR A 101 -12.13 -10.43 -5.25
C THR A 101 -12.73 -11.75 -5.72
N GLY A 102 -13.54 -11.70 -6.79
CA GLY A 102 -14.04 -12.89 -7.49
C GLY A 102 -12.92 -13.67 -8.20
N ASP A 103 -13.23 -14.90 -8.62
CA ASP A 103 -12.27 -15.81 -9.26
C ASP A 103 -11.73 -15.29 -10.60
N ASP A 104 -12.52 -14.49 -11.32
CA ASP A 104 -12.14 -13.94 -12.63
C ASP A 104 -11.21 -12.72 -12.54
N ALA A 105 -10.85 -12.27 -11.33
CA ALA A 105 -10.01 -11.09 -11.15
C ALA A 105 -8.54 -11.39 -11.53
N PRO A 106 -7.81 -10.43 -12.14
CA PRO A 106 -6.41 -10.62 -12.53
C PRO A 106 -5.45 -10.77 -11.34
N GLY A 107 -5.93 -10.58 -10.12
CA GLY A 107 -5.18 -10.91 -8.91
C GLY A 107 -6.07 -10.80 -7.69
N GLU A 108 -5.60 -11.43 -6.61
CA GLU A 108 -6.38 -11.56 -5.40
C GLU A 108 -6.22 -10.35 -4.48
N THR A 109 -7.33 -9.89 -3.92
CA THR A 109 -7.32 -8.96 -2.79
C THR A 109 -8.07 -9.58 -1.62
N TRP A 110 -7.51 -9.42 -0.43
CA TRP A 110 -7.97 -10.04 0.80
C TRP A 110 -8.29 -8.97 1.84
N HIS A 111 -9.40 -9.16 2.55
CA HIS A 111 -9.77 -8.40 3.74
C HIS A 111 -9.45 -9.26 4.96
N MET A 112 -8.68 -8.70 5.88
CA MET A 112 -8.23 -9.40 7.07
C MET A 112 -8.42 -8.52 8.30
N VAL A 113 -8.76 -9.15 9.43
CA VAL A 113 -8.96 -8.45 10.71
C VAL A 113 -8.07 -9.08 11.76
N PHE A 114 -7.38 -8.23 12.51
CA PHE A 114 -6.48 -8.61 13.59
C PHE A 114 -6.99 -8.07 14.92
N SER A 115 -6.85 -8.87 15.99
CA SER A 115 -7.04 -8.39 17.36
C SER A 115 -5.86 -7.51 17.78
N THR A 116 -6.19 -6.39 18.40
CA THR A 116 -5.27 -5.41 18.97
C THR A 116 -5.54 -5.13 20.44
N ASP A 117 -6.60 -5.70 21.02
CA ASP A 117 -6.99 -5.55 22.44
C ASP A 117 -7.05 -4.08 22.94
N GLY A 118 -7.18 -3.11 22.01
CA GLY A 118 -7.16 -1.67 22.31
C GLY A 118 -5.76 -1.07 22.44
N GLU A 119 -4.71 -1.87 22.27
CA GLU A 119 -3.32 -1.45 22.44
C GLU A 119 -2.80 -0.61 21.27
N ILE A 120 -3.44 -0.65 20.11
CA ILE A 120 -3.06 0.13 18.93
C ILE A 120 -4.06 1.28 18.74
N PRO A 121 -3.83 2.47 19.33
CA PRO A 121 -4.74 3.61 19.22
C PRO A 121 -4.56 4.32 17.87
N TYR A 122 -5.02 3.70 16.80
CA TYR A 122 -4.98 4.29 15.46
C TYR A 122 -6.21 5.18 15.19
N ARG A 123 -6.10 6.04 14.19
CA ARG A 123 -7.21 6.83 13.64
C ARG A 123 -7.34 6.67 12.14
N GLU A 124 -8.44 7.16 11.59
CA GLU A 124 -8.75 7.05 10.18
C GLU A 124 -7.64 7.66 9.32
N GLY A 125 -7.23 6.92 8.28
CA GLY A 125 -6.18 7.34 7.35
C GLY A 125 -4.75 7.09 7.82
N GLN A 126 -4.55 6.46 8.98
CA GLN A 126 -3.24 5.96 9.37
C GLN A 126 -2.92 4.61 8.71
N SER A 127 -1.67 4.21 8.84
CA SER A 127 -1.17 2.91 8.40
C SER A 127 -0.59 2.14 9.58
N ILE A 128 -0.50 0.83 9.45
CA ILE A 128 0.30 -0.03 10.34
C ILE A 128 1.38 -0.73 9.53
N GLY A 129 2.50 -1.03 10.18
CA GLY A 129 3.57 -1.82 9.58
C GLY A 129 3.45 -3.27 10.00
N VAL A 130 3.49 -4.20 9.06
CA VAL A 130 3.51 -5.65 9.34
C VAL A 130 4.91 -6.19 9.10
N ILE A 131 5.41 -6.96 10.05
CA ILE A 131 6.65 -7.73 9.91
C ILE A 131 6.26 -9.18 9.61
N PRO A 132 6.50 -9.68 8.38
CA PRO A 132 6.18 -11.07 8.07
C PRO A 132 7.15 -12.01 8.79
N ASP A 133 6.68 -13.20 9.10
CA ASP A 133 7.53 -14.24 9.69
C ASP A 133 8.56 -14.77 8.69
N GLY A 134 9.63 -15.35 9.21
CA GLY A 134 10.75 -15.85 8.44
C GLY A 134 11.99 -14.95 8.50
N ILE A 135 12.99 -15.35 7.72
CA ILE A 135 14.30 -14.71 7.64
C ILE A 135 14.61 -14.32 6.19
N ASP A 136 15.34 -13.22 6.02
CA ASP A 136 15.89 -12.85 4.73
C ASP A 136 17.08 -13.75 4.35
N LYS A 137 17.60 -13.53 3.13
CA LYS A 137 18.80 -14.22 2.61
C LYS A 137 20.06 -14.06 3.47
N ASN A 138 20.08 -13.09 4.40
CA ASN A 138 21.21 -12.83 5.29
C ASN A 138 20.94 -13.33 6.72
N GLY A 139 19.87 -14.09 6.95
CA GLY A 139 19.47 -14.59 8.26
C GLY A 139 18.86 -13.53 9.19
N LYS A 140 18.47 -12.36 8.68
CA LYS A 140 17.86 -11.28 9.47
C LYS A 140 16.34 -11.31 9.35
N PRO A 141 15.59 -10.87 10.39
CA PRO A 141 14.15 -10.71 10.28
C PRO A 141 13.77 -9.80 9.10
N HIS A 142 12.65 -10.11 8.46
CA HIS A 142 12.16 -9.30 7.36
C HIS A 142 11.86 -7.86 7.77
N LYS A 143 12.10 -6.92 6.85
CA LYS A 143 11.70 -5.52 7.04
C LYS A 143 10.17 -5.40 7.07
N LEU A 144 9.67 -4.46 7.86
CA LEU A 144 8.23 -4.14 7.89
C LEU A 144 7.75 -3.62 6.52
N ARG A 145 6.50 -3.90 6.18
CA ARG A 145 5.77 -3.26 5.08
C ARG A 145 4.58 -2.49 5.63
N LEU A 146 4.35 -1.27 5.14
CA LEU A 146 3.24 -0.43 5.56
C LEU A 146 1.98 -0.78 4.78
N TYR A 147 0.87 -0.88 5.50
CA TYR A 147 -0.47 -1.09 4.94
C TYR A 147 -1.41 -0.05 5.52
N SER A 148 -2.19 0.60 4.66
CA SER A 148 -3.24 1.52 5.08
C SER A 148 -4.32 0.76 5.83
N ILE A 149 -4.75 1.32 6.95
CA ILE A 149 -5.81 0.73 7.76
C ILE A 149 -7.14 0.89 7.00
N ALA A 150 -7.86 -0.22 6.86
CA ALA A 150 -9.13 -0.29 6.15
C ALA A 150 -10.36 -0.10 7.06
N SER A 151 -10.19 -0.21 8.38
CA SER A 151 -11.22 -0.03 9.41
C SER A 151 -11.26 1.41 9.96
N SER A 152 -12.41 1.83 10.49
CA SER A 152 -12.50 3.05 11.32
C SER A 152 -11.79 2.85 12.67
N ALA A 153 -11.60 3.90 13.46
CA ALA A 153 -10.90 3.82 14.76
C ALA A 153 -11.53 2.83 15.75
N ILE A 154 -12.84 2.59 15.64
CA ILE A 154 -13.57 1.63 16.47
C ILE A 154 -13.44 0.18 15.97
N GLY A 155 -12.80 -0.06 14.83
CA GLY A 155 -12.67 -1.39 14.23
C GLY A 155 -13.95 -1.86 13.52
N ASP A 156 -13.85 -2.99 12.80
CA ASP A 156 -15.01 -3.58 12.10
C ASP A 156 -16.07 -4.13 13.08
N PHE A 157 -15.67 -4.41 14.33
CA PHE A 157 -16.54 -4.93 15.40
C PHE A 157 -17.02 -3.84 16.37
N ALA A 158 -16.71 -2.56 16.11
CA ALA A 158 -17.09 -1.41 16.95
C ALA A 158 -16.62 -1.47 18.43
N ASP A 159 -15.60 -2.28 18.73
CA ASP A 159 -15.07 -2.49 20.08
C ASP A 159 -13.73 -1.78 20.35
N SER A 160 -13.17 -1.11 19.34
CA SER A 160 -11.82 -0.49 19.34
C SER A 160 -10.69 -1.47 19.63
N LYS A 161 -10.93 -2.78 19.50
CA LYS A 161 -9.94 -3.84 19.80
C LYS A 161 -9.48 -4.58 18.55
N THR A 162 -9.86 -4.09 17.36
CA THR A 162 -9.53 -4.74 16.10
C THR A 162 -8.99 -3.75 15.08
N VAL A 163 -8.17 -4.24 14.16
CA VAL A 163 -7.67 -3.48 13.01
C VAL A 163 -7.79 -4.31 11.75
N SER A 164 -8.23 -3.66 10.67
CA SER A 164 -8.48 -4.34 9.40
C SER A 164 -7.55 -3.84 8.30
N LEU A 165 -7.10 -4.75 7.44
CA LEU A 165 -6.27 -4.44 6.27
C LEU A 165 -6.92 -4.94 4.99
N CYS A 166 -6.68 -4.21 3.91
CA CYS A 166 -6.98 -4.61 2.55
C CYS A 166 -5.67 -4.87 1.81
N VAL A 167 -5.39 -6.13 1.47
CA VAL A 167 -4.08 -6.57 0.96
C VAL A 167 -4.25 -7.26 -0.38
N LYS A 168 -3.56 -6.75 -1.40
CA LYS A 168 -3.44 -7.43 -2.70
C LYS A 168 -2.26 -8.39 -2.68
N ARG A 169 -2.48 -9.64 -3.10
CA ARG A 169 -1.40 -10.62 -3.28
C ARG A 169 -0.50 -10.15 -4.42
N LEU A 170 0.79 -9.98 -4.12
CA LEU A 170 1.79 -9.57 -5.12
C LEU A 170 2.45 -10.82 -5.69
N VAL A 171 2.19 -11.08 -6.97
CA VAL A 171 2.87 -12.09 -7.78
C VAL A 171 3.26 -11.39 -9.08
N TYR A 172 4.53 -11.46 -9.45
CA TYR A 172 5.03 -10.88 -10.69
C TYR A 172 6.09 -11.78 -11.30
N THR A 173 6.29 -11.66 -12.61
CA THR A 173 7.31 -12.41 -13.34
C THR A 173 8.53 -11.51 -13.53
N ASN A 174 9.71 -11.98 -13.14
CA ASN A 174 10.97 -11.28 -13.40
C ASN A 174 11.32 -11.31 -14.90
N ASP A 175 12.28 -10.48 -15.32
CA ASP A 175 12.82 -10.49 -16.69
C ASP A 175 13.40 -11.85 -17.11
N GLN A 176 13.77 -12.67 -16.12
CA GLN A 176 14.28 -14.04 -16.29
C GLN A 176 13.17 -15.09 -16.49
N GLY A 177 11.89 -14.68 -16.45
CA GLY A 177 10.74 -15.59 -16.56
C GLY A 177 10.34 -16.28 -15.25
N GLU A 178 11.03 -16.01 -14.15
CA GLU A 178 10.71 -16.60 -12.83
C GLU A 178 9.54 -15.89 -12.15
N ILE A 179 8.61 -16.67 -11.60
CA ILE A 179 7.46 -16.16 -10.83
C ILE A 179 7.93 -15.84 -9.41
N VAL A 180 7.97 -14.55 -9.07
CA VAL A 180 8.34 -14.06 -7.74
C VAL A 180 7.10 -13.67 -6.94
N LYS A 181 7.06 -14.17 -5.71
CA LYS A 181 6.03 -13.87 -4.73
C LYS A 181 6.52 -12.79 -3.76
N GLY A 182 5.72 -11.74 -3.58
CA GLY A 182 5.99 -10.73 -2.57
C GLY A 182 5.90 -11.34 -1.16
N VAL A 183 6.97 -11.24 -0.37
CA VAL A 183 7.08 -11.90 0.94
C VAL A 183 5.93 -11.54 1.88
N CYS A 184 5.72 -10.23 2.14
CA CYS A 184 4.75 -9.79 3.16
C CYS A 184 3.29 -9.91 2.71
N SER A 185 2.99 -9.63 1.44
CA SER A 185 1.62 -9.75 0.92
C SER A 185 1.17 -11.20 0.84
N ASN A 186 2.04 -12.13 0.41
CA ASN A 186 1.69 -13.55 0.42
C ASN A 186 1.56 -14.09 1.84
N PHE A 187 2.48 -13.73 2.75
CA PHE A 187 2.35 -14.05 4.17
C PHE A 187 0.98 -13.64 4.74
N LEU A 188 0.57 -12.39 4.52
CA LEU A 188 -0.71 -11.88 5.00
C LEU A 188 -1.91 -12.57 4.37
N CYS A 189 -1.89 -12.80 3.05
CA CYS A 189 -2.98 -13.49 2.36
C CYS A 189 -3.11 -14.97 2.77
N ASP A 190 -2.02 -15.61 3.18
CA ASP A 190 -1.99 -17.03 3.60
C ASP A 190 -2.25 -17.22 5.11
N LEU A 191 -2.39 -16.12 5.88
CA LEU A 191 -2.67 -16.20 7.32
C LEU A 191 -3.99 -16.90 7.60
N LYS A 192 -3.97 -17.80 8.58
CA LYS A 192 -5.16 -18.48 9.07
C LYS A 192 -5.70 -17.78 10.32
N PRO A 193 -7.03 -17.80 10.54
CA PRO A 193 -7.59 -17.40 11.82
C PRO A 193 -6.90 -18.13 12.97
N GLY A 194 -6.51 -17.36 13.99
CA GLY A 194 -5.81 -17.85 15.16
C GLY A 194 -4.28 -17.72 15.10
N SER A 195 -3.68 -17.41 13.95
CA SER A 195 -2.24 -17.18 13.81
C SER A 195 -1.82 -15.80 14.32
N ASP A 196 -0.58 -15.70 14.79
CA ASP A 196 0.01 -14.47 15.30
C ASP A 196 0.55 -13.59 14.16
N VAL A 197 0.52 -12.27 14.37
CA VAL A 197 1.07 -11.28 13.43
C VAL A 197 1.80 -10.17 14.18
N LYS A 198 2.98 -9.80 13.69
CA LYS A 198 3.79 -8.72 14.25
C LYS A 198 3.41 -7.38 13.62
N ILE A 199 2.85 -6.48 14.42
CA ILE A 199 2.33 -5.18 14.02
C ILE A 199 3.17 -4.05 14.63
N THR A 200 3.37 -3.00 13.87
CA THR A 200 4.08 -1.77 14.24
C THR A 200 3.25 -0.54 13.88
N GLY A 201 3.56 0.60 14.48
CA GLY A 201 2.81 1.85 14.27
C GLY A 201 1.94 2.23 15.47
N PRO A 202 0.81 2.94 15.27
CA PRO A 202 0.30 3.50 14.00
C PRO A 202 1.28 4.48 13.34
N VAL A 203 1.18 4.71 12.03
CA VAL A 203 2.02 5.69 11.31
C VAL A 203 1.20 6.56 10.38
N GLY A 204 1.74 7.74 10.05
CA GLY A 204 1.12 8.68 9.12
C GLY A 204 0.22 9.72 9.80
N LYS A 205 0.30 10.95 9.27
CA LYS A 205 -0.57 12.10 9.64
C LYS A 205 -1.14 12.81 8.42
N GLU A 206 -0.77 12.37 7.22
CA GLU A 206 -1.08 13.05 5.98
C GLU A 206 -2.49 12.75 5.49
N MET A 207 -2.95 11.50 5.62
CA MET A 207 -4.27 11.08 5.18
C MET A 207 -5.33 11.20 6.29
N LEU A 208 -5.16 12.09 7.28
CA LEU A 208 -6.16 12.29 8.34
C LEU A 208 -7.39 13.05 7.81
N MET A 209 -8.55 12.75 8.39
CA MET A 209 -9.81 13.44 8.08
C MET A 209 -9.75 14.93 8.42
N PRO A 210 -10.49 15.81 7.71
CA PRO A 210 -10.66 17.21 8.09
C PRO A 210 -11.40 17.33 9.44
N LYS A 211 -11.18 18.43 10.16
CA LYS A 211 -11.91 18.71 11.42
C LYS A 211 -13.36 19.14 11.18
N ASP A 212 -13.63 19.78 10.04
CA ASP A 212 -14.95 20.30 9.69
C ASP A 212 -15.88 19.16 9.24
N PRO A 213 -16.99 18.91 9.94
CA PRO A 213 -17.95 17.85 9.60
C PRO A 213 -18.71 18.12 8.29
N ASN A 214 -18.78 19.38 7.83
CA ASN A 214 -19.47 19.76 6.60
C ASN A 214 -18.53 19.89 5.38
N ALA A 215 -17.26 19.52 5.54
CA ALA A 215 -16.29 19.62 4.47
C ALA A 215 -16.60 18.65 3.33
N THR A 216 -16.51 19.13 2.09
CA THR A 216 -16.55 18.27 0.90
C THR A 216 -15.26 17.46 0.81
N ILE A 217 -15.37 16.14 0.92
CA ILE A 217 -14.23 15.21 0.88
C ILE A 217 -14.25 14.44 -0.44
N ILE A 218 -13.33 14.78 -1.34
CA ILE A 218 -13.14 14.07 -2.61
C ILE A 218 -12.07 13.00 -2.42
N MET A 219 -12.45 11.74 -2.60
CA MET A 219 -11.59 10.57 -2.39
C MET A 219 -11.24 9.93 -3.74
N LEU A 220 -9.95 9.87 -4.08
CA LEU A 220 -9.46 9.26 -5.31
C LEU A 220 -8.55 8.08 -4.97
N GLY A 221 -8.94 6.87 -5.35
CA GLY A 221 -8.23 5.64 -5.02
C GLY A 221 -8.21 4.62 -6.15
N THR A 222 -7.10 3.89 -6.27
CA THR A 222 -6.94 2.78 -7.21
C THR A 222 -6.56 1.50 -6.45
N GLY A 223 -7.23 0.39 -6.73
CA GLY A 223 -6.98 -0.91 -6.07
C GLY A 223 -7.07 -0.83 -4.54
N THR A 224 -6.01 -1.26 -3.84
CA THR A 224 -5.93 -1.23 -2.37
C THR A 224 -5.88 0.19 -1.79
N GLY A 225 -5.74 1.23 -2.63
CA GLY A 225 -5.88 2.64 -2.23
C GLY A 225 -7.27 2.99 -1.69
N ILE A 226 -8.26 2.09 -1.79
CA ILE A 226 -9.57 2.22 -1.16
C ILE A 226 -9.55 2.09 0.37
N ALA A 227 -8.52 1.48 0.95
CA ALA A 227 -8.45 1.20 2.39
C ALA A 227 -8.70 2.43 3.31
N PRO A 228 -7.96 3.55 3.19
CA PRO A 228 -8.21 4.71 4.05
C PRO A 228 -9.58 5.35 3.80
N PHE A 229 -10.13 5.22 2.58
CA PHE A 229 -11.45 5.75 2.26
C PHE A 229 -12.57 4.89 2.85
N ARG A 230 -12.40 3.57 2.89
CA ARG A 230 -13.30 2.68 3.66
C ARG A 230 -13.33 3.10 5.13
N SER A 231 -12.16 3.36 5.72
CA SER A 231 -12.02 3.85 7.09
C SER A 231 -12.79 5.16 7.32
N PHE A 232 -12.72 6.10 6.38
CA PHE A 232 -13.44 7.37 6.42
C PHE A 232 -14.96 7.17 6.33
N LEU A 233 -15.42 6.41 5.35
CA LEU A 233 -16.84 6.19 5.09
C LEU A 233 -17.54 5.52 6.27
N TRP A 234 -16.89 4.55 6.92
CA TRP A 234 -17.40 3.89 8.13
C TRP A 234 -17.54 4.80 9.35
N LYS A 235 -16.87 5.95 9.37
CA LYS A 235 -17.00 6.95 10.44
C LYS A 235 -18.05 8.02 10.11
N MET A 236 -18.33 8.24 8.82
CA MET A 236 -19.26 9.27 8.36
C MET A 236 -20.72 8.80 8.36
N PHE A 237 -20.94 7.54 7.99
CA PHE A 237 -22.26 6.94 7.79
C PHE A 237 -22.42 5.70 8.66
#